data_AF-A0A1R3HF30-F1
#
_entry.id   AF-A0A1R3HF30-F1
#
_cell.length_a   1.000
_cell.length_b   1.000
_cell.length_c   1.000
_cell.angle_alpha   90.00
_cell.angle_beta   90.00
_cell.angle_gamma   90.00
#
_symmetry.space_group_name_H-M   'P 1'
#
loop_
_entity.id
_entity.type
_entity.pdbx_description
1 polymer ?
#
loop_
_entity_poly.entity_id
_entity_poly.type
_entity_poly.pdbx_seq_one_letter_code
_entity_poly.pdbx_strand_id
1 'polypeptide(L)'
;MPKFIEWEEGWGCMEHGIEKLIWILEGLPEPQFTPEEYINLYTIICSQNGTHDYSQLLYDKYQEVFKNYIDESVLPSIRNKYNEFMLRELVKQWANHQVMNRWLSRFFNYLDRYFIARRSLPTLLEVGKNCFRDWVYKVVHEKVREAVYLLELVEPAAFGLSLYHIVFC
;
A
#
# COMPACT_ATOMS: atom_id res chain seq x y z
N MET A 1 -31.65 5.12 -11.28
CA MET A 1 -30.94 3.96 -11.83
C MET A 1 -29.49 4.08 -11.43
N PRO A 2 -28.81 3.00 -10.98
CA PRO A 2 -27.37 3.02 -10.85
C PRO A 2 -26.77 3.41 -12.20
N LYS A 3 -25.86 4.37 -12.22
CA LYS A 3 -25.16 4.75 -13.45
C LYS A 3 -24.28 3.57 -13.84
N PHE A 4 -24.47 3.09 -15.06
CA PHE A 4 -23.60 2.08 -15.65
C PHE A 4 -22.22 2.71 -15.87
N ILE A 5 -21.17 2.07 -15.34
CA ILE A 5 -19.78 2.50 -15.49
C ILE A 5 -19.02 1.27 -16.01
N GLU A 6 -18.47 1.40 -17.21
CA GLU A 6 -17.64 0.35 -17.81
C GLU A 6 -16.36 0.13 -17.00
N TRP A 7 -15.70 -0.99 -17.25
CA TRP A 7 -14.44 -1.32 -16.59
C TRP A 7 -13.39 -0.21 -16.77
N GLU A 8 -13.11 0.18 -18.00
CA GLU A 8 -12.06 1.14 -18.36
C GLU A 8 -12.31 2.53 -17.76
N GLU A 9 -13.57 2.99 -17.79
CA GLU A 9 -13.93 4.29 -17.22
C GLU A 9 -13.72 4.30 -15.71
N GLY A 10 -14.27 3.31 -15.00
CA GLY A 10 -14.17 3.30 -13.54
C GLY A 10 -12.77 2.98 -13.04
N TRP A 11 -12.04 2.09 -13.72
CA TRP A 11 -10.65 1.79 -13.38
C TRP A 11 -9.74 2.99 -13.66
N GLY A 12 -9.92 3.70 -14.78
CA GLY A 12 -9.15 4.91 -15.08
C GLY A 12 -9.33 6.02 -14.04
N CYS A 13 -10.54 6.22 -13.52
CA CYS A 13 -10.76 7.12 -12.38
C CYS A 13 -10.03 6.65 -11.11
N MET A 14 -10.01 5.33 -10.85
CA MET A 14 -9.30 4.76 -9.71
C MET A 14 -7.79 4.93 -9.86
N GLU A 15 -7.23 4.70 -11.05
CA GLU A 15 -5.82 4.91 -11.36
C GLU A 15 -5.39 6.35 -11.09
N HIS A 16 -6.20 7.34 -11.48
CA HIS A 16 -5.92 8.74 -11.16
C HIS A 16 -5.95 9.02 -9.66
N GLY A 17 -6.88 8.40 -8.93
CA GLY A 17 -6.90 8.45 -7.47
C GLY A 17 -5.66 7.80 -6.84
N ILE A 18 -5.17 6.69 -7.39
CA ILE A 18 -3.96 6.01 -6.92
C ILE A 18 -2.71 6.87 -7.20
N GLU A 19 -2.62 7.48 -8.38
CA GLU A 19 -1.53 8.39 -8.74
C GLU A 19 -1.46 9.58 -7.78
N LYS A 20 -2.60 10.23 -7.53
CA LYS A 20 -2.71 11.29 -6.52
C LYS A 20 -2.20 10.84 -5.15
N LEU A 21 -2.60 9.64 -4.72
CA LEU A 21 -2.12 9.06 -3.45
C LEU A 21 -0.61 8.85 -3.45
N ILE A 22 -0.03 8.32 -4.53
CA ILE A 22 1.42 8.15 -4.67
C ILE A 22 2.13 9.51 -4.57
N TRP A 23 1.65 10.55 -5.25
CA TRP A 23 2.24 11.88 -5.18
C TRP A 23 2.23 12.47 -3.75
N ILE A 24 1.13 12.27 -3.01
CA ILE A 24 1.06 12.66 -1.59
C ILE A 24 2.12 11.90 -0.76
N LEU A 25 2.30 10.60 -0.99
CA LEU A 25 3.27 9.77 -0.25
C LEU A 25 4.72 10.13 -0.57
N GLU A 26 5.00 10.53 -1.81
CA GLU A 26 6.31 11.00 -2.26
C GLU A 26 6.58 12.45 -1.84
N GLY A 27 5.62 13.13 -1.22
CA GLY A 27 5.76 14.51 -0.74
C GLY A 27 5.77 15.55 -1.85
N LEU A 28 5.20 15.23 -3.02
CA LEU A 28 4.94 16.18 -4.09
C LEU A 28 3.85 17.18 -3.66
N PRO A 29 3.76 18.37 -4.28
CA PRO A 29 2.80 19.41 -3.89
C PRO A 29 1.38 19.06 -4.34
N GLU A 30 0.83 17.98 -3.77
CA GLU A 30 -0.49 17.45 -4.06
C GLU A 30 -1.41 17.61 -2.83
N PRO A 31 -2.61 18.21 -2.97
CA PRO A 31 -3.54 18.34 -1.87
C PRO A 31 -4.02 16.98 -1.34
N GLN A 32 -4.36 16.93 -0.06
CA GLN A 32 -5.01 15.77 0.55
C GLN A 32 -6.37 15.48 -0.11
N PHE A 33 -6.81 14.23 -0.03
CA PHE A 33 -8.14 13.84 -0.52
C PHE A 33 -9.25 14.61 0.20
N THR A 34 -10.16 15.18 -0.59
CA THR A 34 -11.40 15.72 -0.06
C THR A 34 -12.41 14.60 0.23
N PRO A 35 -13.41 14.84 1.09
CA PRO A 35 -14.50 13.88 1.28
C PRO A 35 -15.23 13.54 -0.02
N GLU A 36 -15.37 14.50 -0.94
CA GLU A 36 -16.04 14.30 -2.23
C GLU A 36 -15.24 13.35 -3.13
N GLU A 37 -13.92 13.54 -3.23
CA GLU A 37 -13.05 12.64 -3.99
C GLU A 37 -13.08 11.21 -3.43
N TYR A 38 -13.02 11.08 -2.10
CA TYR A 38 -13.17 9.79 -1.43
C TYR A 38 -14.51 9.13 -1.76
N ILE A 39 -15.62 9.85 -1.61
CA ILE A 39 -16.97 9.33 -1.89
C ILE A 39 -17.08 8.92 -3.36
N ASN A 40 -16.52 9.72 -4.28
CA ASN A 40 -16.54 9.43 -5.70
C ASN A 40 -15.81 8.11 -6.01
N LEU A 41 -14.56 7.96 -5.57
CA LEU A 41 -13.75 6.76 -5.79
C LEU A 41 -14.41 5.51 -5.19
N TYR A 42 -14.94 5.60 -3.97
CA TYR A 42 -15.69 4.51 -3.36
C TYR A 42 -16.98 4.16 -4.14
N THR A 43 -17.70 5.18 -4.61
CA THR A 43 -18.96 5.00 -5.35
C THR A 43 -18.73 4.35 -6.71
N ILE A 44 -17.62 4.66 -7.38
CA ILE A 44 -17.23 4.02 -8.65
C ILE A 44 -17.07 2.51 -8.45
N ILE A 45 -16.32 2.09 -7.43
CA ILE A 45 -16.14 0.67 -7.09
C ILE A 45 -17.49 -0.01 -6.79
N CYS A 46 -18.37 0.66 -6.04
CA CYS A 46 -19.70 0.12 -5.74
C CYS A 46 -20.57 0.00 -7.00
N SER A 47 -20.52 0.98 -7.90
CA SER A 47 -21.33 1.01 -9.12
C SER A 47 -20.88 -0.04 -10.12
N GLN A 48 -19.56 -0.21 -10.29
CA GLN A 48 -18.97 -1.25 -11.12
C GLN A 48 -19.43 -2.65 -10.64
N ASN A 49 -19.34 -2.94 -9.34
CA ASN A 49 -19.76 -4.24 -8.78
C ASN A 49 -21.27 -4.44 -8.68
N GLY A 50 -22.05 -3.35 -8.63
CA GLY A 50 -23.52 -3.42 -8.65
C GLY A 50 -24.08 -3.73 -10.05
N THR A 51 -23.30 -3.49 -11.10
CA THR A 51 -23.71 -3.68 -12.50
C THR A 51 -23.06 -4.90 -13.16
N HIS A 52 -21.79 -5.16 -12.85
CA HIS A 52 -21.03 -6.32 -13.32
C HIS A 52 -20.24 -6.88 -12.14
N ASP A 53 -20.11 -8.19 -12.01
CA ASP A 53 -19.29 -8.77 -10.94
C ASP A 53 -17.79 -8.65 -11.25
N TYR A 54 -17.24 -7.43 -11.24
CA TYR A 54 -15.81 -7.15 -11.39
C TYR A 54 -15.02 -7.36 -10.09
N SER A 55 -15.63 -7.96 -9.06
CA SER A 55 -15.04 -7.99 -7.72
C SER A 55 -13.72 -8.76 -7.66
N GLN A 56 -13.61 -9.87 -8.39
CA GLN A 56 -12.36 -10.62 -8.48
C GLN A 56 -11.27 -9.79 -9.16
N LEU A 57 -11.58 -9.17 -10.30
CA LEU A 57 -10.62 -8.35 -11.04
C LEU A 57 -10.13 -7.16 -10.20
N LEU A 58 -11.03 -6.50 -9.45
CA LEU A 58 -10.68 -5.43 -8.54
C LEU A 58 -9.82 -5.91 -7.36
N TYR A 59 -10.06 -7.12 -6.85
CA TYR A 59 -9.24 -7.71 -5.80
C TYR A 59 -7.81 -8.02 -6.29
N ASP A 60 -7.68 -8.55 -7.52
CA ASP A 60 -6.39 -8.82 -8.13
C ASP A 60 -5.63 -7.49 -8.40
N LYS A 61 -6.34 -6.49 -8.94
CA LYS A 61 -5.79 -5.15 -9.19
C LYS A 61 -5.36 -4.43 -7.91
N TYR A 62 -6.10 -4.60 -6.81
CA TYR A 62 -5.72 -4.03 -5.51
C TYR A 62 -4.31 -4.47 -5.09
N GLN A 63 -3.98 -5.76 -5.27
CA GLN A 63 -2.65 -6.28 -4.97
C GLN A 63 -1.60 -5.78 -5.97
N GLU A 64 -1.94 -5.69 -7.27
CA GLU A 64 -1.07 -5.18 -8.33
C GLU A 64 -0.62 -3.72 -8.07
N VAL A 65 -1.51 -2.88 -7.56
CA VAL A 65 -1.20 -1.48 -7.23
C VAL A 65 -0.05 -1.37 -6.23
N PHE A 66 -0.03 -2.21 -5.18
CA PHE A 66 1.11 -2.24 -4.26
C PHE A 66 2.37 -2.74 -4.96
N LYS A 67 2.25 -3.78 -5.79
CA LYS A 67 3.40 -4.37 -6.47
C LYS A 67 4.12 -3.34 -7.33
N ASN A 68 3.36 -2.61 -8.15
CA ASN A 68 3.91 -1.62 -9.07
C ASN A 68 4.60 -0.48 -8.30
N TYR A 69 3.92 0.10 -7.29
CA TYR A 69 4.53 1.15 -6.46
C TYR A 69 5.80 0.66 -5.74
N ILE A 70 5.78 -0.58 -5.23
CA ILE A 70 6.93 -1.17 -4.55
C ILE A 70 8.12 -1.34 -5.50
N ASP A 71 7.89 -1.92 -6.68
CA ASP A 71 8.93 -2.23 -7.65
C ASP A 71 9.52 -0.94 -8.27
N GLU A 72 8.68 0.06 -8.54
CA GLU A 72 9.08 1.30 -9.23
C GLU A 72 9.69 2.35 -8.31
N SER A 73 9.24 2.43 -7.05
CA SER A 73 9.61 3.54 -6.14
C SER A 73 10.25 3.06 -4.84
N VAL A 74 9.60 2.13 -4.13
CA VAL A 74 10.01 1.73 -2.77
C VAL A 74 11.33 0.98 -2.77
N LEU A 75 11.44 -0.11 -3.53
CA LEU A 75 12.65 -0.94 -3.56
C LEU A 75 13.88 -0.17 -4.06
N PRO A 76 13.81 0.60 -5.16
CA PRO A 76 14.94 1.43 -5.60
C PRO A 76 15.39 2.43 -4.53
N SER A 77 14.47 3.08 -3.81
CA SER A 77 14.82 4.09 -2.80
C SER A 77 15.57 3.51 -1.59
N ILE A 78 15.33 2.23 -1.26
CA ILE A 78 15.99 1.50 -0.17
C ILE A 78 17.31 0.88 -0.65
N ARG A 79 17.31 0.20 -1.81
CA ARG A 79 18.47 -0.57 -2.31
C ARG A 79 19.71 0.29 -2.56
N ASN A 80 19.51 1.58 -2.86
CA ASN A 80 20.58 2.54 -3.12
C ASN A 80 21.21 3.13 -1.85
N LYS A 81 20.76 2.71 -0.66
CA LYS A 81 21.25 3.19 0.64
C LYS A 81 21.91 2.07 1.43
N TYR A 82 22.72 2.45 2.43
CA TYR A 82 23.45 1.53 3.30
C TYR A 82 23.28 1.90 4.78
N ASN A 83 23.48 0.91 5.66
CA ASN A 83 23.51 1.06 7.12
C ASN A 83 22.32 1.88 7.65
N GLU A 84 22.58 2.85 8.52
CA GLU A 84 21.56 3.69 9.14
C GLU A 84 20.65 4.41 8.14
N PHE A 85 21.20 4.92 7.02
CA PHE A 85 20.42 5.60 6.00
C PHE A 85 19.43 4.65 5.30
N MET A 86 19.83 3.39 5.10
CA MET A 86 18.94 2.36 4.57
C MET A 86 17.82 2.03 5.55
N LEU A 87 18.14 1.89 6.84
CA LEU A 87 17.14 1.64 7.88
C LEU A 87 16.14 2.80 8.02
N ARG A 88 16.62 4.05 8.00
CA ARG A 88 15.77 5.24 8.02
C ARG A 88 14.83 5.28 6.82
N GLU A 89 15.33 4.94 5.63
CA GLU A 89 14.47 4.86 4.45
C GLU A 89 13.44 3.73 4.56
N LEU A 90 13.84 2.53 5.01
CA LEU A 90 12.91 1.43 5.21
C LEU A 90 11.77 1.80 6.17
N VAL A 91 12.08 2.49 7.27
CA VAL A 91 11.08 2.99 8.24
C VAL A 91 10.16 4.02 7.59
N LYS A 92 10.70 4.97 6.82
CA LYS A 92 9.92 5.95 6.07
C LYS A 92 8.96 5.26 5.09
N GLN A 93 9.48 4.31 4.32
CA GLN A 93 8.70 3.59 3.31
C GLN A 93 7.62 2.71 3.94
N TRP A 94 7.87 2.11 5.11
CA TRP A 94 6.83 1.41 5.86
C TRP A 94 5.72 2.36 6.32
N ALA A 95 6.06 3.54 6.84
CA ALA A 95 5.06 4.54 7.24
C ALA A 95 4.19 4.99 6.04
N ASN A 96 4.82 5.22 4.88
CA ASN A 96 4.12 5.52 3.63
C ASN A 96 3.19 4.37 3.21
N HIS A 97 3.69 3.13 3.24
CA HIS A 97 2.91 1.94 2.90
C HIS A 97 1.68 1.77 3.80
N GLN A 98 1.80 2.07 5.09
CA GLN A 98 0.66 2.04 6.01
C GLN A 98 -0.40 3.09 5.65
N VAL A 99 0.01 4.29 5.23
CA VAL A 99 -0.92 5.32 4.74
C VAL A 99 -1.61 4.84 3.47
N MET A 100 -0.84 4.31 2.51
CA MET A 100 -1.36 3.76 1.26
C MET A 100 -2.39 2.66 1.52
N ASN A 101 -2.06 1.70 2.39
CA ASN A 101 -2.94 0.58 2.75
C ASN A 101 -4.25 1.05 3.38
N ARG A 102 -4.20 2.07 4.25
CA ARG A 102 -5.41 2.68 4.83
C ARG A 102 -6.28 3.38 3.78
N TRP A 103 -5.71 4.07 2.82
CA TRP A 103 -6.49 4.74 1.77
C TRP A 103 -7.08 3.75 0.77
N LEU A 104 -6.28 2.81 0.26
CA LEU A 104 -6.77 1.82 -0.70
C LEU A 104 -7.83 0.91 -0.08
N SER A 105 -7.67 0.46 1.17
CA SER A 105 -8.73 -0.32 1.83
C SER A 105 -10.04 0.44 1.98
N ARG A 106 -10.01 1.78 2.10
CA ARG A 106 -11.21 2.62 2.11
C ARG A 106 -11.86 2.74 0.75
N PHE A 107 -11.07 2.96 -0.31
CA PHE A 107 -11.60 3.05 -1.68
C PHE A 107 -12.23 1.72 -2.12
N PHE A 108 -11.59 0.59 -1.79
CA PHE A 108 -12.02 -0.75 -2.17
C PHE A 108 -12.91 -1.43 -1.11
N ASN A 109 -13.39 -0.71 -0.09
CA ASN A 109 -14.07 -1.30 1.08
C ASN A 109 -15.32 -2.14 0.72
N TYR A 110 -15.91 -1.91 -0.45
CA TYR A 110 -16.95 -2.78 -1.01
C TYR A 110 -16.50 -4.26 -1.03
N LEU A 111 -15.26 -4.53 -1.43
CA LEU A 111 -14.73 -5.90 -1.52
C LEU A 111 -14.69 -6.57 -0.15
N ASP A 112 -14.20 -5.89 0.89
CA ASP A 112 -14.20 -6.42 2.28
C ASP A 112 -15.62 -6.79 2.73
N ARG A 113 -16.60 -5.92 2.45
CA ARG A 113 -17.98 -6.11 2.89
C ARG A 113 -18.71 -7.23 2.18
N TYR A 114 -18.50 -7.39 0.87
CA TYR A 114 -19.35 -8.26 0.05
C TYR A 114 -18.59 -9.39 -0.62
N PHE A 115 -17.45 -9.12 -1.23
CA PHE A 115 -16.72 -10.13 -2.00
C PHE A 115 -15.89 -11.06 -1.09
N ILE A 116 -15.05 -10.46 -0.26
CA ILE A 116 -14.13 -11.14 0.66
C ILE A 116 -14.91 -11.88 1.75
N ALA A 117 -15.88 -11.20 2.37
CA ALA A 117 -16.71 -11.80 3.42
C ALA A 117 -17.44 -13.09 2.96
N ARG A 118 -17.90 -13.14 1.71
CA ARG A 118 -18.57 -14.32 1.15
C ARG A 118 -17.63 -15.48 0.82
N ARG A 119 -16.35 -15.19 0.58
CA ARG A 119 -15.36 -16.17 0.11
C ARG A 119 -14.34 -16.55 1.19
N SER A 120 -14.40 -15.91 2.36
CA SER A 120 -13.44 -16.08 3.46
C SER A 120 -11.99 -15.83 3.02
N LEU A 121 -11.79 -14.86 2.14
CA LEU A 121 -10.47 -14.42 1.71
C LEU A 121 -9.79 -13.53 2.77
N PRO A 122 -8.46 -13.33 2.71
CA PRO A 122 -7.79 -12.31 3.51
C PRO A 122 -8.36 -10.91 3.24
N THR A 123 -8.50 -10.12 4.30
CA THR A 123 -9.00 -8.73 4.21
C THR A 123 -8.05 -7.86 3.39
N LEU A 124 -8.55 -6.77 2.81
CA LEU A 124 -7.71 -5.83 2.06
C LEU A 124 -6.53 -5.33 2.90
N LEU A 125 -6.79 -4.92 4.15
CA LEU A 125 -5.74 -4.47 5.07
C LEU A 125 -4.66 -5.53 5.32
N GLU A 126 -5.06 -6.80 5.42
CA GLU A 126 -4.13 -7.92 5.58
C GLU A 126 -3.31 -8.17 4.33
N VAL A 127 -3.94 -8.20 3.15
CA VAL A 127 -3.25 -8.30 1.85
C VAL A 127 -2.23 -7.17 1.71
N GLY A 128 -2.65 -5.93 1.95
CA GLY A 128 -1.76 -4.77 1.89
C GLY A 128 -0.57 -4.88 2.84
N LYS A 129 -0.76 -5.33 4.08
CA LYS A 129 0.37 -5.58 5.01
C LYS A 129 1.32 -6.64 4.47
N ASN A 130 0.77 -7.76 3.99
CA ASN A 130 1.54 -8.87 3.45
C ASN A 130 2.37 -8.45 2.22
N CYS A 131 1.87 -7.55 1.36
CA CYS A 131 2.63 -7.04 0.21
C CYS A 131 3.97 -6.41 0.63
N PHE A 132 4.00 -5.59 1.68
CA PHE A 132 5.26 -4.97 2.12
C PHE A 132 6.22 -6.00 2.72
N ARG A 133 5.71 -6.88 3.59
CA ARG A 133 6.50 -7.97 4.16
C ARG A 133 7.13 -8.83 3.06
N ASP A 134 6.32 -9.23 2.10
CA ASP A 134 6.70 -10.24 1.10
C ASP A 134 7.58 -9.67 -0.01
N TRP A 135 7.36 -8.42 -0.41
CA TRP A 135 8.07 -7.82 -1.54
C TRP A 135 9.13 -6.78 -1.16
N VAL A 136 9.05 -6.19 0.04
CA VAL A 136 10.08 -5.26 0.53
C VAL A 136 10.95 -5.93 1.58
N TYR A 137 10.38 -6.31 2.71
CA TYR A 137 11.17 -6.77 3.87
C TYR A 137 11.99 -8.01 3.53
N LYS A 138 11.37 -9.08 2.98
CA LYS A 138 12.09 -10.30 2.58
C LYS A 138 13.28 -10.03 1.65
N VAL A 139 13.14 -9.04 0.76
CA VAL A 139 14.19 -8.66 -0.21
C VAL A 139 15.37 -7.97 0.45
N VAL A 140 15.14 -7.16 1.49
CA VAL A 140 16.19 -6.37 2.14
C VAL A 140 16.62 -6.92 3.51
N HIS A 141 16.00 -7.99 3.99
CA HIS A 141 16.14 -8.43 5.39
C HIS A 141 17.58 -8.73 5.81
N GLU A 142 18.40 -9.34 4.96
CA GLU A 142 19.81 -9.60 5.28
C GLU A 142 20.58 -8.30 5.47
N LYS A 143 20.39 -7.33 4.57
CA LYS A 143 21.01 -5.99 4.69
C LYS A 143 20.53 -5.26 5.95
N VAL A 144 19.26 -5.43 6.32
CA VAL A 144 18.70 -4.86 7.56
C VAL A 144 19.38 -5.48 8.76
N ARG A 145 19.49 -6.81 8.80
CA ARG A 145 20.16 -7.54 9.89
C ARG A 145 21.61 -7.10 10.05
N GLU A 146 22.36 -6.98 8.95
CA GLU A 146 23.74 -6.49 8.95
C GLU A 146 23.83 -5.05 9.48
N ALA A 147 22.99 -4.15 8.97
CA ALA A 147 22.97 -2.75 9.38
C ALA A 147 22.65 -2.59 10.88
N VAL A 148 21.70 -3.37 11.40
CA VAL A 148 21.34 -3.37 12.82
C VAL A 148 22.49 -3.88 13.67
N TYR A 149 23.10 -5.01 13.29
CA TYR A 149 24.25 -5.56 14.01
C TYR A 149 25.41 -4.56 14.08
N LEU A 150 25.74 -3.91 12.96
CA LEU A 150 26.78 -2.89 12.91
C LEU A 150 26.46 -1.69 13.80
N LEU A 151 25.20 -1.27 13.87
CA LEU A 151 24.77 -0.16 14.74
C LEU A 151 24.77 -0.56 16.21
N GLU A 152 24.33 -1.77 16.58
CA GLU A 152 24.35 -2.25 17.96
C GLU A 152 25.78 -2.37 18.52
N LEU A 153 26.76 -2.70 17.67
CA LEU A 153 28.17 -2.70 18.03
C LEU A 153 28.74 -1.30 18.29
N VAL A 154 28.12 -0.24 17.74
CA VAL A 154 28.62 1.14 17.80
C VAL A 154 27.82 2.00 18.79
N GLU A 155 26.49 1.81 18.89
CA GLU A 155 25.57 2.52 19.78
C GLU A 155 24.41 1.60 20.25
N PRO A 156 24.52 0.94 21.42
CA PRO A 156 23.53 -0.03 21.91
C PRO A 156 22.11 0.50 22.23
N ALA A 157 21.86 1.82 22.14
CA ALA A 157 20.66 2.45 22.69
C ALA A 157 19.68 3.05 21.66
N ALA A 158 19.96 3.03 20.35
CA ALA A 158 19.31 3.96 19.42
C ALA A 158 18.09 3.44 18.63
N PHE A 159 17.87 2.14 18.42
CA PHE A 159 16.88 1.68 17.41
C PHE A 159 15.93 0.52 17.78
N GLY A 160 15.90 0.10 19.05
CA GLY A 160 15.22 -1.14 19.48
C GLY A 160 13.68 -1.21 19.41
N LEU A 161 12.94 -0.19 18.96
CA LEU A 161 11.45 -0.25 18.92
C LEU A 161 10.85 -0.07 17.52
N SER A 162 11.48 0.74 16.66
CA SER A 162 10.98 1.01 15.31
C SER A 162 11.13 -0.20 14.37
N LEU A 163 12.25 -0.91 14.47
CA LEU A 163 12.52 -2.09 13.65
C LEU A 163 11.74 -3.32 14.11
N TYR A 164 11.43 -3.45 15.41
CA TYR A 164 10.61 -4.55 15.91
C TYR A 164 9.24 -4.61 15.23
N HIS A 165 8.60 -3.46 15.00
CA HIS A 165 7.31 -3.41 14.29
C HIS A 165 7.42 -3.69 12.79
N ILE A 166 8.60 -3.62 12.18
CA ILE A 166 8.83 -3.98 10.77
C ILE A 166 9.21 -5.46 10.65
N VAL A 167 9.90 -6.01 11.65
CA VAL A 167 10.37 -7.40 11.69
C VAL A 167 9.28 -8.36 12.18
N PHE A 168 8.36 -7.91 13.05
CA PHE A 168 7.37 -8.77 13.74
C PHE A 168 5.90 -8.44 13.43
N CYS A 169 5.58 -7.71 12.35
CA CYS A 169 4.20 -7.51 11.85
C CYS A 169 4.12 -7.92 10.38
#